data_AF-A0A0A0BLL2-F1
#
_entry.id   AF-A0A0A0BLL2-F1
#
_cell.length_a   1.000
_cell.length_b   1.000
_cell.length_c   1.000
_cell.angle_alpha   90.00
_cell.angle_beta   90.00
_cell.angle_gamma   90.00
#
_symmetry.space_group_name_H-M   'P 1'
#
loop_
_entity.id
_entity.type
_entity.pdbx_description
1 polymer ?
#
loop_
_entity_poly.entity_id
_entity_poly.type
_entity_poly.pdbx_seq_one_letter_code
_entity_poly.pdbx_strand_id
1 'polypeptide(L)' 'MTTSNPDPDPSETTGLEPGGSVAPGDTPPGEASTTSGVTTHQPDLPSERTNKAVYGVVVALGLLVVVMLVAYAAGAFG' A
#
# COMPACT_ATOMS: atom_id res chain seq x y z
N MET A 1 -22.44 -67.58 1.08
CA MET A 1 -22.61 -66.49 0.10
C MET A 1 -21.36 -65.64 0.19
N THR A 2 -20.52 -65.62 -0.85
CA THR A 2 -19.27 -64.85 -0.83
C THR A 2 -19.52 -63.56 -1.60
N THR A 3 -19.63 -62.45 -0.86
CA THR A 3 -19.67 -61.10 -1.44
C THR A 3 -18.32 -60.83 -2.09
N SER A 4 -18.30 -60.70 -3.42
CA SER A 4 -17.14 -60.21 -4.15
C SER A 4 -17.00 -58.72 -3.83
N ASN A 5 -15.93 -58.34 -3.15
CA ASN A 5 -15.58 -56.94 -2.93
C ASN A 5 -15.36 -56.27 -4.30
N PRO A 6 -16.09 -55.20 -4.65
CA PRO A 6 -16.00 -54.58 -5.97
C PRO A 6 -14.81 -53.61 -6.12
N ASP A 7 -14.03 -53.41 -5.05
CA ASP A 7 -12.93 -52.43 -5.06
C ASP A 7 -11.68 -53.05 -5.72
N PRO A 8 -11.12 -52.42 -6.78
CA PRO A 8 -9.94 -52.93 -7.47
C PRO A 8 -8.69 -52.81 -6.57
N ASP A 9 -7.77 -53.77 -6.71
CA ASP A 9 -6.49 -53.76 -5.99
C ASP A 9 -5.70 -52.49 -6.36
N PRO A 10 -5.25 -51.66 -5.39
CA PRO A 10 -4.52 -50.41 -5.64
C PRO A 10 -3.20 -50.63 -6.41
N SER A 11 -2.64 -51.84 -6.39
CA SER A 11 -1.47 -52.21 -7.20
C SER A 11 -1.80 -52.47 -8.67
N GLU A 12 -3.08 -52.65 -9.00
CA GLU A 12 -3.57 -52.89 -10.36
C GLU A 12 -4.37 -51.68 -10.92
N THR A 13 -4.54 -50.60 -10.15
CA THR A 13 -5.12 -49.35 -10.66
C THR A 13 -4.06 -48.52 -11.39
N THR A 14 -4.09 -48.52 -12.72
CA THR A 14 -3.20 -47.67 -13.53
C THR A 14 -3.57 -46.19 -13.34
N GLY A 15 -2.60 -45.35 -12.95
CA GLY A 15 -2.74 -43.89 -12.91
C GLY A 15 -2.45 -43.20 -11.57
N LEU A 16 -2.03 -43.93 -10.54
CA LEU A 16 -1.58 -43.34 -9.27
C LEU A 16 -0.06 -43.47 -9.17
N GLU A 17 0.68 -42.60 -9.86
CA GLU A 17 2.11 -42.45 -9.60
C GLU A 17 2.29 -42.08 -8.11
N PRO A 18 3.01 -42.88 -7.29
CA PRO A 18 3.27 -42.53 -5.90
C PRO A 18 4.20 -41.32 -5.82
N GLY A 19 3.63 -40.12 -5.90
CA GLY A 19 4.38 -38.86 -5.84
C GLY A 19 4.06 -37.88 -6.96
N GLY A 20 2.81 -37.44 -7.07
CA GLY A 20 2.45 -36.28 -7.89
C GLY A 20 2.56 -34.95 -7.11
N SER A 21 3.66 -34.72 -6.39
CA SER A 21 3.92 -33.38 -5.85
C SER A 21 4.25 -32.46 -7.02
N VAL A 22 3.35 -31.56 -7.37
CA VAL A 22 3.67 -30.45 -8.27
C VAL A 22 4.84 -29.67 -7.69
N ALA A 23 5.76 -29.20 -8.54
CA ALA A 23 6.86 -28.38 -8.06
C ALA A 23 6.28 -27.13 -7.36
N PRO A 24 6.85 -26.68 -6.23
CA PRO A 24 6.40 -25.45 -5.58
C PRO A 24 6.41 -24.28 -6.58
N GLY A 25 5.21 -23.86 -7.02
CA GLY A 25 5.02 -22.86 -8.08
C GLY A 25 3.90 -23.16 -9.10
N ASP A 26 3.46 -24.42 -9.23
CA ASP A 26 2.41 -24.83 -10.20
C ASP A 26 0.97 -24.62 -9.72
N THR A 27 0.78 -24.17 -8.48
CA THR A 27 -0.46 -23.51 -8.06
C THR A 27 -0.20 -22.02 -8.13
N PRO A 28 -0.88 -21.25 -9.00
CA PRO A 28 -0.89 -19.79 -8.87
C PRO A 28 -1.27 -19.46 -7.42
N PRO A 29 -0.61 -18.50 -6.74
CA PRO A 29 -1.01 -18.14 -5.39
C PRO A 29 -2.49 -17.75 -5.40
N GLY A 30 -3.32 -18.58 -4.77
CA GLY A 30 -4.79 -18.45 -4.73
C GLY A 30 -5.30 -17.18 -4.04
N GLU A 31 -4.41 -16.34 -3.49
CA GLU A 31 -4.76 -15.12 -2.77
C GLU A 31 -3.89 -13.89 -3.13
N ALA A 32 -2.96 -13.97 -4.11
CA ALA A 32 -2.16 -12.78 -4.48
C ALA A 32 -2.92 -11.77 -5.36
N SER A 33 -4.15 -12.07 -5.76
CA SER A 33 -4.94 -11.24 -6.69
C SER A 33 -5.68 -10.05 -6.04
N THR A 34 -5.53 -9.78 -4.73
CA THR A 34 -6.26 -8.66 -4.08
C THR A 34 -5.41 -7.45 -3.71
N THR A 35 -4.17 -7.32 -4.22
CA THR A 35 -3.48 -6.03 -4.13
C THR A 35 -2.60 -5.65 -5.33
N SER A 36 -2.81 -6.28 -6.49
CA SER A 36 -2.33 -5.71 -7.76
C SER A 36 -3.34 -4.69 -8.27
N GLY A 37 -3.53 -3.59 -7.55
CA GLY A 37 -4.54 -2.59 -7.92
C GLY A 37 -4.92 -1.58 -6.86
N VAL A 38 -4.45 -1.70 -5.61
CA VAL A 38 -4.53 -0.61 -4.63
C VAL A 38 -3.27 0.25 -4.75
N THR A 39 -2.99 0.73 -5.97
CA THR A 39 -2.24 1.98 -6.10
C THR A 39 -3.24 3.07 -5.72
N THR A 40 -3.44 3.28 -4.42
CA THR A 40 -4.00 4.54 -3.95
C THR A 40 -3.18 5.63 -4.61
N HIS A 41 -3.81 6.51 -5.38
CA HIS A 41 -3.11 7.62 -6.03
C HIS A 41 -2.27 8.33 -4.97
N GLN A 42 -0.94 8.17 -5.04
CA GLN A 42 -0.05 8.90 -4.16
C GLN A 42 -0.25 10.39 -4.50
N PRO A 43 -0.71 11.21 -3.54
CA PRO A 43 -0.84 12.63 -3.80
C PRO A 43 0.55 13.17 -4.14
N ASP A 44 0.64 13.91 -5.24
CA ASP A 44 1.89 14.57 -5.61
C ASP A 44 2.30 15.52 -4.48
N LEU A 45 3.47 15.25 -3.90
CA LEU A 45 4.06 16.13 -2.90
C LEU A 45 4.43 17.46 -3.58
N PRO A 46 4.17 18.60 -2.92
CA PRO A 46 4.54 19.90 -3.47
C PRO A 46 6.06 19.95 -3.72
N SER A 47 6.44 20.49 -4.88
CA SER A 47 7.84 20.65 -5.25
C SER A 47 8.61 21.48 -4.22
N GLU A 48 9.93 21.30 -4.12
CA GLU A 48 10.77 22.10 -3.25
C GLU A 48 10.62 23.62 -3.48
N ARG A 49 10.35 24.02 -4.72
CA ARG A 49 10.11 25.43 -5.08
C ARG A 49 8.82 25.96 -4.48
N THR A 50 7.75 25.16 -4.56
CA THR A 50 6.46 25.47 -3.93
C THR A 50 6.61 25.60 -2.43
N ASN A 51 7.32 24.68 -1.79
CA ASN A 51 7.57 24.73 -0.35
C ASN A 51 8.35 25.99 0.05
N LYS A 52 9.42 26.34 -0.68
CA LYS A 52 10.18 27.58 -0.44
C LYS A 52 9.31 28.83 -0.58
N ALA A 53 8.43 28.87 -1.58
CA ALA A 53 7.50 29.98 -1.76
C ALA A 53 6.53 30.12 -0.57
N VAL A 54 5.95 29.01 -0.12
CA VAL A 54 5.05 28.98 1.05
C VAL A 54 5.78 29.46 2.30
N TYR A 55 6.99 28.95 2.56
CA TYR A 55 7.81 29.42 3.69
C TYR A 55 8.10 30.92 3.60
N GLY A 56 8.43 31.43 2.42
CA GLY A 56 8.66 32.87 2.20
C GLY A 56 7.44 33.71 2.56
N VAL A 57 6.24 33.30 2.11
CA VAL A 57 4.98 33.99 2.42
C VAL A 57 4.68 33.96 3.93
N VAL A 58 4.83 32.79 4.57
CA VAL A 58 4.59 32.65 6.02
C VAL A 58 5.53 33.53 6.83
N VAL A 59 6.81 33.56 6.49
CA VAL A 59 7.81 34.43 7.16
C VAL A 59 7.48 35.90 6.94
N ALA A 60 7.13 36.30 5.72
CA ALA A 60 6.77 37.68 5.41
C ALA A 60 5.54 38.15 6.20
N LEU A 61 4.48 37.33 6.25
CA LEU A 61 3.29 37.62 7.05
C LEU A 61 3.59 37.66 8.54
N GLY A 62 4.41 36.74 9.04
CA GLY A 62 4.86 36.73 10.44
C GLY A 62 5.60 38.03 10.81
N LEU A 63 6.53 38.47 9.95
CA LEU A 63 7.24 39.73 10.15
C LEU A 63 6.31 40.95 10.11
N LEU A 64 5.35 40.98 9.18
CA LEU A 64 4.35 42.05 9.11
C LEU A 64 3.56 42.16 10.43
N VAL A 65 3.09 41.02 10.96
CA VAL A 65 2.36 40.97 12.23
C VAL A 65 3.24 41.46 13.39
N VAL A 66 4.50 41.02 13.46
CA VAL A 66 5.45 41.49 14.49
C VAL A 66 5.63 43.00 14.42
N VAL A 67 5.82 43.57 13.23
CA VAL A 67 5.96 45.02 13.04
C VAL A 67 4.69 45.75 13.49
N MET A 68 3.50 45.25 13.13
CA MET A 68 2.24 45.84 13.56
C MET A 68 2.08 45.82 15.07
N LEU A 69 2.41 44.71 15.74
CA LEU A 69 2.35 44.60 17.19
C LEU A 69 3.34 45.53 17.88
N VAL A 70 4.56 45.66 17.35
CA VAL A 70 5.55 46.61 17.87
C VAL A 70 5.05 48.05 17.72
N ALA A 71 4.51 48.42 16.56
CA ALA A 71 3.95 49.74 16.32
C ALA A 71 2.76 50.04 17.24
N TYR A 72 1.88 49.06 17.45
CA TYR A 72 0.77 49.15 18.41
C TYR A 72 1.27 49.35 19.84
N ALA A 73 2.23 48.53 20.30
CA ALA A 73 2.80 48.63 21.63
C ALA A 73 3.56 49.95 21.86
N ALA A 74 4.19 50.48 20.81
CA ALA A 74 4.87 51.77 20.83
C ALA A 74 3.91 52.98 20.82
N GLY A 75 2.60 52.75 20.72
CA GLY A 75 1.60 53.82 20.67
C GLY A 75 1.54 54.56 19.34
N ALA A 76 2.06 53.97 18.25
CA ALA A 76 2.03 54.60 16.92
C ALA A 76 0.61 54.73 16.33
N PHE A 77 -0.39 54.14 16.98
CA PHE A 77 -1.80 54.20 16.60
C PHE A 77 -2.69 54.84 17.69
N GLY A 78 -2.09 55.60 18.62
CA GLY A 78 -2.76 56.36 19.68
C GLY A 78 -2.89 57.84 19.37
#